data_AF-A0A1Q6LD21-F1
#
_entry.id   AF-A0A1Q6LD21-F1
#
_cell.length_a   1.000
_cell.length_b   1.000
_cell.length_c   1.000
_cell.angle_alpha   90.00
_cell.angle_beta   90.00
_cell.angle_gamma   90.00
#
_symmetry.space_group_name_H-M   'P 1'
#
loop_
_entity.id
_entity.type
_entity.pdbx_description
1 polymer ?
#
loop_
_entity_poly.entity_id
_entity_poly.type
_entity_poly.pdbx_seq_one_letter_code
_entity_poly.pdbx_strand_id
1 'polypeptide(L)'
;MHNFKMIGKMYREIAGLDKGILPVDFFCAILTGAKPFVNIWFTAKIIGMMTVGADFKGLLAYILAAVALNFVLDYAGGFFSPLYDVKSGLLFSRENFKMAEKLFRMDYEKLEDNTFRKTIHKHEEAGASRWARFSYFMWTSQVFVKGVFTVAVSVVMILPLLKIGFTKTGNSFFERPVFLILLIVTLIVMAAVMALIAVRMNKAGSSVLFAH
;
A
#
# COMPACT_ATOMS: atom_id res chain seq x y z
N MET A 1 10.27 -19.33 9.37
CA MET A 1 10.62 -19.73 7.98
C MET A 1 9.46 -20.38 7.20
N HIS A 2 8.45 -20.98 7.85
CA HIS A 2 7.29 -21.57 7.16
C HIS A 2 6.41 -20.52 6.43
N ASN A 3 6.22 -19.34 7.04
CA ASN A 3 5.35 -18.28 6.52
C ASN A 3 5.83 -17.67 5.19
N PHE A 4 7.15 -17.50 4.99
CA PHE A 4 7.71 -16.96 3.74
C PHE A 4 7.55 -17.91 2.55
N LYS A 5 7.69 -19.23 2.77
CA LYS A 5 7.41 -20.24 1.74
C LYS A 5 5.92 -20.26 1.36
N MET A 6 5.03 -20.00 2.31
CA MET A 6 3.59 -19.91 2.07
C MET A 6 3.25 -18.69 1.21
N ILE A 7 3.81 -17.52 1.53
CA ILE A 7 3.66 -16.28 0.75
C ILE A 7 4.13 -16.50 -0.70
N GLY A 8 5.30 -17.10 -0.91
CA GLY A 8 5.81 -17.40 -2.25
C GLY A 8 4.93 -18.38 -3.04
N LYS A 9 4.30 -19.35 -2.37
CA LYS A 9 3.31 -20.24 -2.98
C LYS A 9 2.03 -19.49 -3.38
N MET A 10 1.54 -18.57 -2.54
CA MET A 10 0.37 -17.74 -2.85
C MET A 10 0.61 -16.88 -4.09
N TYR A 11 1.76 -16.19 -4.18
CA TYR A 11 2.12 -15.44 -5.39
C TYR A 11 2.20 -16.30 -6.64
N ARG A 12 2.70 -17.54 -6.52
CA ARG A 12 2.79 -18.48 -7.65
C ARG A 12 1.41 -18.97 -8.11
N GLU A 13 0.51 -19.28 -7.18
CA GLU A 13 -0.88 -19.64 -7.49
C GLU A 13 -1.63 -18.47 -8.13
N ILE A 14 -1.46 -17.25 -7.62
CA ILE A 14 -2.04 -16.05 -8.20
C ILE A 14 -1.49 -15.79 -9.60
N ALA A 15 -0.18 -15.92 -9.81
CA ALA A 15 0.41 -15.82 -11.14
C ALA A 15 -0.07 -16.94 -12.08
N GLY A 16 -0.42 -18.11 -11.54
CA GLY A 16 -1.06 -19.19 -12.31
C GLY A 16 -2.49 -18.84 -12.74
N LEU A 17 -3.22 -18.07 -11.92
CA LEU A 17 -4.62 -17.67 -12.17
C LEU A 17 -4.73 -16.39 -13.01
N ASP A 18 -3.89 -15.38 -12.80
CA ASP A 18 -3.77 -14.17 -13.62
C ASP A 18 -2.36 -13.59 -13.56
N LYS A 19 -1.54 -13.86 -14.58
CA LYS A 19 -0.16 -13.34 -14.68
C LYS A 19 -0.08 -11.81 -14.74
N GLY A 20 -1.15 -11.14 -15.17
CA GLY A 20 -1.18 -9.70 -15.39
C GLY A 20 -1.48 -8.88 -14.13
N ILE A 21 -2.01 -9.49 -13.06
CA ILE A 21 -2.42 -8.73 -11.87
C ILE A 21 -1.22 -8.19 -11.07
N LEU A 22 -0.11 -8.95 -11.01
CA LEU A 22 1.09 -8.57 -10.25
C LEU A 22 1.78 -7.30 -10.79
N PRO A 23 2.07 -7.17 -12.10
CA PRO A 23 2.64 -5.93 -12.62
C PRO A 23 1.66 -4.75 -12.48
N VAL A 24 0.36 -4.97 -12.74
CA VAL A 24 -0.67 -3.91 -12.59
C VAL A 24 -0.73 -3.40 -11.14
N ASP A 25 -0.69 -4.31 -10.17
CA ASP A 25 -0.66 -3.99 -8.74
C ASP A 25 0.55 -3.11 -8.37
N PHE A 26 1.74 -3.51 -8.82
CA PHE A 26 2.98 -2.81 -8.55
C PHE A 26 2.99 -1.39 -9.13
N PHE A 27 2.60 -1.22 -10.40
CA PHE A 27 2.52 0.11 -11.03
C PHE A 27 1.46 0.99 -10.38
N CYS A 28 0.29 0.41 -10.04
CA CYS A 28 -0.76 1.14 -9.36
C CYS A 28 -0.31 1.64 -7.98
N ALA A 29 0.39 0.81 -7.21
CA ALA A 29 0.94 1.18 -5.90
C ALA A 29 1.94 2.33 -6.00
N ILE A 30 2.85 2.30 -6.98
CA ILE A 30 3.85 3.35 -7.20
C ILE A 30 3.19 4.65 -7.63
N LEU A 31 2.31 4.63 -8.65
CA LEU A 31 1.62 5.81 -9.16
C LEU A 31 0.84 6.52 -8.04
N THR A 32 0.08 5.73 -7.27
CA THR A 32 -0.72 6.25 -6.16
C THR A 32 0.15 6.76 -5.01
N GLY A 33 1.31 6.14 -4.77
CA GLY A 33 2.27 6.56 -3.76
C GLY A 33 3.06 7.81 -4.15
N ALA A 34 3.35 8.00 -5.44
CA ALA A 34 4.20 9.09 -5.95
C ALA A 34 3.46 10.44 -6.05
N LYS A 35 2.15 10.41 -6.30
CA LYS A 35 1.29 11.59 -6.51
C LYS A 35 1.49 12.72 -5.47
N PRO A 36 1.45 12.47 -4.14
CA PRO A 36 1.66 13.53 -3.15
C PRO A 36 3.07 14.15 -3.22
N PHE A 37 4.11 13.37 -3.49
CA PHE A 37 5.50 13.85 -3.50
C PHE A 37 5.80 14.75 -4.69
N VAL A 38 5.22 14.43 -5.85
CA VAL A 38 5.32 15.25 -7.05
C VAL A 38 4.81 16.66 -6.77
N ASN A 39 3.64 16.78 -6.14
CA ASN A 39 3.06 18.06 -5.78
C ASN A 39 3.91 18.84 -4.77
N ILE A 40 4.43 18.17 -3.75
CA ILE A 40 5.33 18.80 -2.76
C ILE A 40 6.61 19.31 -3.44
N TRP A 41 7.22 18.52 -4.33
CA TRP A 41 8.47 18.88 -5.00
C TRP A 41 8.30 20.09 -5.93
N PHE A 42 7.26 20.09 -6.77
CA PHE A 42 7.01 21.22 -7.66
C PHE A 42 6.65 22.49 -6.89
N THR A 43 5.85 22.39 -5.83
CA THR A 43 5.51 23.54 -4.97
C THR A 43 6.77 24.14 -4.35
N ALA A 44 7.64 23.30 -3.77
CA ALA A 44 8.91 23.76 -3.19
C ALA A 44 9.83 24.41 -4.23
N LYS A 45 9.92 23.83 -5.44
CA LYS A 45 10.76 24.35 -6.52
C LYS A 45 10.25 25.69 -7.05
N ILE A 46 8.93 25.84 -7.22
CA ILE A 46 8.28 27.08 -7.64
C ILE A 46 8.55 28.19 -6.61
N ILE A 47 8.33 27.93 -5.32
CA ILE A 47 8.63 28.89 -4.25
C ILE A 47 10.10 29.30 -4.28
N GLY A 48 11.03 28.34 -4.38
CA GLY A 48 12.46 28.63 -4.44
C GLY A 48 12.85 29.51 -5.64
N MET A 49 12.25 29.30 -6.82
CA MET A 49 12.50 30.16 -7.99
C MET A 49 11.91 31.56 -7.84
N MET A 50 10.77 31.69 -7.17
CA MET A 50 10.19 33.00 -6.85
C MET A 50 11.07 33.78 -5.86
N THR A 51 11.69 33.11 -4.88
CA THR A 51 12.59 33.77 -3.91
C THR A 51 13.87 34.30 -4.56
N VAL A 52 14.38 33.64 -5.60
CA VAL A 52 15.63 34.02 -6.30
C VAL A 52 15.38 35.06 -7.40
N GLY A 53 14.12 35.44 -7.65
CA GLY A 53 13.78 36.41 -8.71
C GLY A 53 13.93 35.85 -10.12
N ALA A 54 13.62 34.57 -10.33
CA ALA A 54 13.75 33.91 -11.62
C ALA A 54 12.83 34.52 -12.71
N ASP A 55 13.30 34.44 -13.96
CA ASP A 55 12.56 34.92 -15.13
C ASP A 55 11.20 34.19 -15.30
N PHE A 56 10.18 34.95 -15.71
CA PHE A 56 8.80 34.48 -15.86
C PHE A 56 8.69 33.28 -16.80
N LYS A 57 9.51 33.25 -17.86
CA LYS A 57 9.53 32.15 -18.83
C LYS A 57 10.00 30.83 -18.20
N GLY A 58 10.97 30.90 -17.28
CA GLY A 58 11.45 29.75 -16.52
C GLY A 58 10.40 29.24 -15.54
N LEU A 59 9.75 30.16 -14.81
CA LEU A 59 8.66 29.82 -13.89
C LEU A 59 7.49 29.15 -14.63
N LEU A 60 7.07 29.72 -15.76
CA LEU A 60 5.98 29.20 -16.59
C LEU A 60 6.30 27.80 -17.11
N ALA A 61 7.54 27.54 -17.55
CA ALA A 61 7.96 26.22 -18.00
C ALA A 61 7.85 25.16 -16.89
N TYR A 62 8.21 25.49 -15.65
CA TYR A 62 8.07 24.58 -14.51
C TYR A 62 6.61 24.35 -14.10
N ILE A 63 5.76 25.38 -14.16
CA ILE A 63 4.33 25.22 -13.90
C ILE A 63 3.70 24.32 -14.97
N LEU A 64 4.01 24.54 -16.25
CA LEU A 64 3.54 23.68 -17.34
C LEU A 64 4.03 22.24 -17.17
N ALA A 65 5.29 22.04 -16.80
CA ALA A 65 5.83 20.72 -16.50
C ALA A 65 5.11 20.07 -15.30
N ALA A 66 4.80 20.83 -14.25
CA ALA A 66 4.06 20.34 -13.08
C ALA A 66 2.64 19.88 -13.45
N VAL A 67 1.95 20.68 -14.27
CA VAL A 67 0.59 20.37 -14.75
C VAL A 67 0.63 19.15 -15.66
N ALA A 68 1.57 19.08 -16.60
CA ALA A 68 1.71 17.95 -17.50
C ALA A 68 2.03 16.65 -16.73
N LEU A 69 2.94 16.71 -15.74
CA LEU A 69 3.28 15.54 -14.94
C LEU A 69 2.09 15.08 -14.06
N ASN A 70 1.36 16.02 -13.44
CA ASN A 70 0.14 15.70 -12.70
C ASN A 70 -0.92 15.07 -13.60
N PHE A 71 -1.10 15.61 -14.80
CA PHE A 71 -2.03 15.05 -15.78
C PHE A 71 -1.65 13.61 -16.17
N VAL A 72 -0.37 13.35 -16.44
CA VAL A 72 0.11 11.99 -16.74
C VAL A 72 -0.11 11.04 -15.57
N LEU A 73 0.18 11.48 -14.33
CA LEU A 73 -0.02 10.66 -13.13
C LEU A 73 -1.50 10.39 -12.85
N ASP A 74 -2.37 11.37 -13.08
CA ASP A 74 -3.82 11.23 -12.90
C ASP A 74 -4.44 10.35 -13.96
N TYR A 75 -4.00 10.50 -15.21
CA TYR A 75 -4.44 9.63 -16.30
C TYR A 75 -3.96 8.19 -16.09
N ALA A 76 -2.67 8.00 -15.74
CA ALA A 76 -2.14 6.68 -15.45
C ALA A 76 -2.82 6.06 -14.23
N GLY A 77 -2.96 6.79 -13.12
CA GLY A 77 -3.69 6.31 -11.95
C GLY A 77 -5.15 5.96 -12.25
N GLY A 78 -5.82 6.80 -13.05
CA GLY A 78 -7.19 6.58 -13.52
C GLY A 78 -7.34 5.38 -14.47
N PHE A 79 -6.27 4.95 -15.13
CA PHE A 79 -6.25 3.74 -15.95
C PHE A 79 -5.90 2.48 -15.14
N PHE A 80 -4.85 2.55 -14.32
CA PHE A 80 -4.35 1.41 -13.56
C PHE A 80 -5.25 1.00 -12.39
N SER A 81 -5.92 1.95 -11.73
CA SER A 81 -6.80 1.63 -10.59
C SER A 81 -8.04 0.82 -11.02
N PRO A 82 -8.82 1.23 -12.04
CA PRO A 82 -9.96 0.41 -12.49
C PRO A 82 -9.52 -0.91 -13.13
N LEU A 83 -8.36 -0.92 -13.81
CA LEU A 83 -7.80 -2.16 -14.36
C LEU A 83 -7.46 -3.16 -13.24
N TYR A 84 -6.88 -2.68 -12.13
CA TYR A 84 -6.64 -3.49 -10.94
C TYR A 84 -7.96 -4.02 -10.35
N ASP A 85 -8.99 -3.18 -10.22
CA ASP A 85 -10.28 -3.59 -9.68
C ASP A 85 -10.93 -4.70 -10.51
N VAL A 86 -10.93 -4.56 -11.84
CA VAL A 86 -11.43 -5.59 -12.77
C VAL A 86 -10.61 -6.88 -12.66
N LYS A 87 -9.29 -6.78 -12.61
CA LYS A 87 -8.39 -7.93 -12.49
C LYS A 87 -8.57 -8.66 -11.15
N SER A 88 -8.75 -7.90 -10.07
CA SER A 88 -9.04 -8.41 -8.74
C SER A 88 -10.39 -9.14 -8.69
N GLY A 89 -11.41 -8.59 -9.34
CA GLY A 89 -12.71 -9.25 -9.52
C GLY A 89 -12.63 -10.53 -10.34
N LEU A 90 -11.87 -10.53 -11.45
CA LEU A 90 -11.66 -11.73 -12.27
C LEU A 90 -10.89 -12.82 -11.52
N LEU A 91 -9.86 -12.44 -10.74
CA LEU A 91 -9.12 -13.36 -9.89
C LEU A 91 -10.04 -14.04 -8.88
N PHE A 92 -10.93 -13.27 -8.26
CA PHE A 92 -11.95 -13.78 -7.33
C PHE A 92 -12.90 -14.78 -8.02
N SER A 93 -13.40 -14.47 -9.21
CA SER A 93 -14.26 -15.38 -9.96
C SER A 93 -13.54 -16.67 -10.36
N ARG A 94 -12.28 -16.59 -10.78
CA ARG A 94 -11.45 -17.76 -11.14
C ARG A 94 -11.13 -18.63 -9.92
N GLU A 95 -10.85 -18.03 -8.77
CA GLU A 95 -10.63 -18.73 -7.50
C GLU A 95 -11.87 -19.54 -7.10
N ASN A 96 -13.06 -18.92 -7.15
CA ASN A 96 -14.32 -19.59 -6.84
C ASN A 96 -14.63 -20.73 -7.83
N PHE A 97 -14.37 -20.54 -9.13
CA PHE A 97 -14.59 -21.57 -10.14
C PHE A 97 -13.69 -22.80 -9.92
N LYS A 98 -12.40 -22.58 -9.65
CA LYS A 98 -11.43 -23.67 -9.35
C LYS A 98 -11.82 -24.42 -8.08
N MET A 99 -12.35 -23.72 -7.07
CA MET A 99 -12.84 -24.34 -5.84
C MET A 99 -14.09 -25.19 -6.10
N ALA A 100 -15.05 -24.68 -6.88
CA ALA A 100 -16.25 -25.42 -7.28
C ALA A 100 -15.90 -26.67 -8.09
N GLU A 101 -15.03 -26.57 -9.09
CA GLU A 101 -14.58 -27.71 -9.90
C GLU A 101 -13.94 -28.81 -9.03
N LYS A 102 -13.13 -28.42 -8.05
CA LYS A 102 -12.50 -29.36 -7.11
C LYS A 102 -13.52 -30.03 -6.17
N LEU A 103 -14.58 -29.32 -5.79
CA LEU A 103 -15.66 -29.86 -4.98
C LEU A 103 -16.51 -30.87 -5.77
N PHE A 104 -16.86 -30.55 -7.02
CA PHE A 104 -17.65 -31.42 -7.89
C PHE A 104 -16.93 -32.70 -8.32
N ARG A 105 -15.58 -32.68 -8.37
CA ARG A 105 -14.76 -33.85 -8.72
C ARG A 105 -14.38 -34.73 -7.53
N MET A 106 -14.80 -34.36 -6.32
CA MET A 106 -14.48 -35.14 -5.12
C MET A 106 -15.48 -36.29 -4.95
N ASP A 107 -14.99 -37.48 -4.64
CA ASP A 107 -15.83 -38.66 -4.39
C ASP A 107 -16.84 -38.38 -3.27
N TYR A 108 -18.09 -38.83 -3.47
CA TYR A 108 -19.21 -38.56 -2.57
C TYR A 108 -18.97 -39.05 -1.14
N GLU A 109 -18.27 -40.18 -0.95
CA GLU A 109 -17.86 -40.71 0.37
C GLU A 109 -16.95 -39.74 1.16
N LYS A 110 -16.15 -38.91 0.48
CA LYS A 110 -15.31 -37.90 1.15
C LYS A 110 -16.09 -36.63 1.50
N LEU A 111 -17.21 -36.38 0.81
CA LEU A 111 -18.11 -35.26 1.11
C LEU A 111 -18.97 -35.52 2.37
N GLU A 112 -19.21 -36.78 2.71
CA GLU A 112 -19.98 -37.17 3.91
C GLU A 112 -19.14 -37.28 5.18
N ASP A 113 -17.81 -37.26 5.09
CA ASP A 113 -16.94 -37.28 6.26
C ASP A 113 -17.13 -36.01 7.12
N ASN A 114 -17.38 -36.20 8.42
CA ASN A 114 -17.75 -35.14 9.35
C ASN A 114 -16.58 -34.13 9.56
N THR A 115 -15.34 -34.61 9.43
CA THR A 115 -14.12 -33.80 9.45
C THR A 115 -14.01 -32.93 8.20
N PHE A 116 -14.32 -33.48 7.02
CA PHE A 116 -14.31 -32.75 5.76
C PHE A 116 -15.41 -31.69 5.69
N ARG A 117 -16.64 -31.99 6.17
CA ARG A 117 -17.73 -31.00 6.29
C ARG A 117 -17.36 -29.83 7.20
N LYS A 118 -16.69 -30.07 8.32
CA LYS A 118 -16.18 -28.99 9.20
C LYS A 118 -15.09 -28.16 8.52
N THR A 119 -14.19 -28.78 7.74
CA THR A 119 -13.16 -28.06 6.98
C THR A 119 -13.78 -27.24 5.84
N ILE A 120 -14.78 -27.77 5.13
CA ILE A 120 -15.56 -27.05 4.11
C ILE A 120 -16.34 -25.90 4.75
N HIS A 121 -17.09 -26.13 5.84
CA HIS A 121 -17.80 -25.07 6.53
C HIS A 121 -16.86 -23.99 7.06
N LYS A 122 -15.68 -24.33 7.59
CA LYS A 122 -14.65 -23.34 7.95
C LYS A 122 -14.08 -22.63 6.73
N HIS A 123 -13.90 -23.30 5.60
CA HIS A 123 -13.46 -22.66 4.35
C HIS A 123 -14.54 -21.78 3.72
N GLU A 124 -15.81 -22.13 3.90
CA GLU A 124 -16.97 -21.40 3.43
C GLU A 124 -17.29 -20.22 4.36
N GLU A 125 -17.11 -20.35 5.67
CA GLU A 125 -17.10 -19.26 6.66
C GLU A 125 -15.89 -18.35 6.44
N ALA A 126 -14.70 -18.89 6.18
CA ALA A 126 -13.53 -18.14 5.76
C ALA A 126 -13.68 -17.56 4.34
N GLY A 127 -14.62 -18.09 3.54
CA GLY A 127 -15.01 -17.59 2.23
C GLY A 127 -16.13 -16.54 2.28
N ALA A 128 -17.02 -16.61 3.27
CA ALA A 128 -18.06 -15.63 3.56
C ALA A 128 -17.45 -14.41 4.28
N SER A 129 -16.49 -14.67 5.15
CA SER A 129 -15.51 -13.71 5.63
C SER A 129 -14.68 -13.27 4.43
N ARG A 130 -14.86 -12.03 3.96
CA ARG A 130 -14.21 -11.42 2.78
C ARG A 130 -12.65 -11.39 2.83
N TRP A 131 -12.03 -12.09 3.78
CA TRP A 131 -10.70 -11.85 4.35
C TRP A 131 -9.66 -12.96 4.08
N ALA A 132 -10.03 -14.11 3.53
CA ALA A 132 -9.09 -15.23 3.26
C ALA A 132 -8.75 -15.47 1.77
N ARG A 133 -9.30 -14.67 0.85
CA ARG A 133 -9.20 -14.88 -0.61
C ARG A 133 -7.99 -14.22 -1.23
N PHE A 134 -7.52 -14.73 -2.37
CA PHE A 134 -6.35 -14.21 -3.08
C PHE A 134 -6.44 -12.71 -3.42
N SER A 135 -7.66 -12.21 -3.70
CA SER A 135 -7.91 -10.78 -3.94
C SER A 135 -7.56 -9.88 -2.73
N TYR A 136 -7.86 -10.31 -1.50
CA TYR A 136 -7.51 -9.55 -0.29
C TYR A 136 -6.00 -9.54 -0.02
N PHE A 137 -5.34 -10.67 -0.30
CA PHE A 137 -3.88 -10.76 -0.22
C PHE A 137 -3.21 -9.80 -1.24
N MET A 138 -3.76 -9.69 -2.45
CA MET A 138 -3.28 -8.71 -3.45
C MET A 138 -3.49 -7.27 -2.99
N TRP A 139 -4.67 -6.93 -2.46
CA TRP A 139 -4.90 -5.58 -1.94
C TRP A 139 -3.96 -5.23 -0.77
N THR A 140 -3.71 -6.19 0.13
CA THR A 140 -2.76 -6.00 1.23
C THR A 140 -1.33 -5.82 0.72
N SER A 141 -0.93 -6.58 -0.30
CA SER A 141 0.35 -6.41 -1.00
C SER A 141 0.48 -5.00 -1.58
N GLN A 142 -0.55 -4.53 -2.27
CA GLN A 142 -0.60 -3.18 -2.86
C GLN A 142 -0.34 -2.10 -1.81
N VAL A 143 -1.07 -2.17 -0.69
CA VAL A 143 -0.96 -1.22 0.41
C VAL A 143 0.44 -1.27 1.03
N PHE A 144 1.02 -2.46 1.17
CA PHE A 144 2.37 -2.63 1.69
C PHE A 144 3.43 -2.04 0.75
N VAL A 145 3.38 -2.35 -0.54
CA VAL A 145 4.31 -1.81 -1.55
C VAL A 145 4.22 -0.29 -1.63
N LYS A 146 2.99 0.24 -1.68
CA LYS A 146 2.74 1.69 -1.62
C LYS A 146 3.34 2.28 -0.34
N GLY A 147 3.09 1.66 0.81
CA GLY A 147 3.63 2.09 2.10
C GLY A 147 5.15 2.17 2.10
N VAL A 148 5.84 1.08 1.73
CA VAL A 148 7.31 1.03 1.65
C VAL A 148 7.85 2.10 0.70
N PHE A 149 7.23 2.25 -0.47
CA PHE A 149 7.62 3.26 -1.46
C PHE A 149 7.45 4.68 -0.90
N THR A 150 6.29 5.00 -0.32
CA THR A 150 6.03 6.33 0.25
C THR A 150 7.01 6.67 1.38
N VAL A 151 7.34 5.72 2.25
CA VAL A 151 8.33 5.93 3.32
C VAL A 151 9.71 6.18 2.73
N ALA A 152 10.14 5.37 1.76
CA ALA A 152 11.45 5.54 1.11
C ALA A 152 11.59 6.93 0.45
N VAL A 153 10.58 7.36 -0.31
CA VAL A 153 10.59 8.68 -0.98
C VAL A 153 10.53 9.81 0.05
N SER A 154 9.72 9.67 1.11
CA SER A 154 9.66 10.66 2.21
C SER A 154 11.01 10.85 2.88
N VAL A 155 11.73 9.77 3.16
CA VAL A 155 13.07 9.82 3.76
C VAL A 155 14.03 10.57 2.83
N VAL A 156 14.04 10.27 1.53
CA VAL A 156 14.90 10.96 0.57
C VAL A 156 14.59 12.47 0.51
N MET A 157 13.31 12.84 0.55
CA MET A 157 12.89 14.25 0.51
C MET A 157 13.22 15.04 1.78
N ILE A 158 13.22 14.40 2.95
CA ILE A 158 13.51 15.10 4.21
C ILE A 158 15.01 15.30 4.46
N LEU A 159 15.89 14.50 3.86
CA LEU A 159 17.35 14.62 4.02
C LEU A 159 17.91 16.04 3.82
N PRO A 160 17.59 16.79 2.75
CA PRO A 160 18.08 18.16 2.60
C PRO A 160 17.54 19.10 3.68
N LEU A 161 16.29 18.94 4.12
CA LEU A 161 15.70 19.72 5.21
C LEU A 161 16.42 19.46 6.53
N LEU A 162 16.76 18.20 6.82
CA LEU A 162 17.52 17.83 8.01
C LEU A 162 18.92 18.47 8.00
N LYS A 163 19.62 18.45 6.85
CA LYS A 163 20.94 19.09 6.73
C LYS A 163 20.90 20.58 7.07
N ILE A 164 19.90 21.31 6.55
CA ILE A 164 19.71 22.75 6.81
C ILE A 164 19.29 22.99 8.26
N GLY A 165 18.42 22.13 8.80
CA GLY A 165 17.88 22.26 10.15
C GLY A 165 18.87 21.96 11.28
N PHE A 166 19.89 21.14 11.04
CA PHE A 166 20.96 20.89 12.01
C PHE A 166 22.10 21.92 11.96
N THR A 167 22.17 22.73 10.89
CA THR A 167 23.04 23.91 10.86
C THR A 167 22.32 25.08 11.52
N LYS A 168 22.94 25.69 12.55
CA LYS A 168 22.35 26.86 13.22
C LYS A 168 22.11 27.98 12.21
N THR A 169 20.84 28.21 11.88
CA THR A 169 20.43 29.22 10.90
C THR A 169 20.01 30.54 11.59
N GLY A 170 19.80 30.54 12.92
CA GLY A 170 19.58 31.76 13.72
C GLY A 170 19.27 31.50 15.21
N ASN A 171 18.72 32.51 15.90
CA ASN A 171 18.50 32.50 17.37
C ASN A 171 17.04 32.21 17.79
N SER A 172 16.12 32.05 16.83
CA SER A 172 14.69 31.80 17.05
C SER A 172 14.39 30.33 17.40
N PHE A 173 13.23 30.06 18.02
CA PHE A 173 12.84 28.72 18.48
C PHE A 173 12.80 27.68 17.33
N PHE A 174 12.32 28.08 16.15
CA PHE A 174 12.24 27.24 14.95
C PHE A 174 13.60 26.96 14.28
N GLU A 175 14.62 27.76 14.59
CA GLU A 175 15.96 27.66 14.00
C GLU A 175 16.92 26.85 14.89
N ARG A 176 16.46 26.46 16.08
CA ARG A 176 17.23 25.60 16.98
C ARG A 176 17.03 24.13 16.57
N PRO A 177 18.10 23.33 16.56
CA PRO A 177 18.01 21.89 16.26
C PRO A 177 17.11 21.13 17.25
N VAL A 178 16.82 21.73 18.42
CA VAL A 178 15.87 21.22 19.41
C VAL A 178 14.46 21.08 18.85
N PHE A 179 13.99 22.00 17.99
CA PHE A 179 12.65 21.92 17.41
C PHE A 179 12.49 20.68 16.51
N LEU A 180 13.49 20.38 15.70
CA LEU A 180 13.53 19.17 14.85
C LEU A 180 13.55 17.90 15.68
N ILE A 181 14.33 17.86 16.77
CA ILE A 181 14.35 16.72 17.70
C ILE A 181 12.94 16.52 18.30
N LEU A 182 12.28 17.59 18.73
CA LEU A 182 10.93 17.54 19.29
C LEU A 182 9.90 17.02 18.27
N LEU A 183 10.01 17.45 17.01
CA LEU A 183 9.16 16.98 15.91
C LEU A 183 9.38 15.48 15.62
N ILE A 184 10.63 15.02 15.59
CA ILE A 184 10.96 13.60 15.40
C ILE A 184 10.43 12.77 16.58
N VAL A 185 10.62 13.23 17.82
CA VAL A 185 10.12 12.54 19.01
C VAL A 185 8.59 12.42 18.99
N THR A 186 7.88 13.48 18.63
CA THR A 186 6.41 13.43 18.54
C THR A 186 5.93 12.48 17.43
N LEU A 187 6.61 12.44 16.28
CA LEU A 187 6.34 11.45 15.23
C LEU A 187 6.57 10.00 15.68
N ILE A 188 7.67 9.74 16.40
CA ILE A 188 7.98 8.40 16.92
C ILE A 188 6.91 7.96 17.94
N VAL A 189 6.50 8.85 18.84
CA VAL A 189 5.45 8.55 19.83
C VAL A 189 4.14 8.23 19.11
N MET A 190 3.76 9.00 18.10
CA MET A 190 2.54 8.76 17.33
C MET A 190 2.58 7.42 16.59
N ALA A 191 3.71 7.08 15.96
CA ALA A 191 3.91 5.79 15.30
C ALA A 191 3.85 4.62 16.30
N ALA A 192 4.45 4.77 17.48
CA ALA A 192 4.41 3.77 18.54
C ALA A 192 2.98 3.53 19.07
N VAL A 193 2.20 4.59 19.26
CA VAL A 193 0.79 4.50 19.68
C VAL A 193 -0.04 3.77 18.62
N MET A 194 0.12 4.13 17.34
CA MET A 194 -0.58 3.43 16.25
C MET A 194 -0.21 1.94 16.19
N ALA A 195 1.08 1.60 16.33
CA ALA A 195 1.53 0.21 16.36
C ALA A 195 0.94 -0.55 17.56
N LEU A 196 0.88 0.08 18.73
CA LEU A 196 0.34 -0.52 19.95
C LEU A 196 -1.18 -0.77 19.82
N ILE A 197 -1.92 0.18 19.24
CA ILE A 197 -3.35 0.01 18.93
C ILE A 197 -3.54 -1.15 17.94
N ALA A 198 -2.75 -1.22 16.87
CA ALA A 198 -2.84 -2.30 15.89
C ALA A 198 -2.60 -3.69 16.52
N VAL A 199 -1.61 -3.80 17.42
CA VAL A 199 -1.34 -5.05 18.15
C VAL A 199 -2.50 -5.41 19.08
N ARG A 200 -3.08 -4.41 19.78
CA ARG A 200 -4.25 -4.62 20.66
C ARG A 200 -5.48 -5.08 19.88
N MET A 201 -5.76 -4.47 18.74
CA MET A 201 -6.87 -4.85 17.85
C MET A 201 -6.68 -6.27 17.30
N ASN A 202 -5.46 -6.64 16.91
CA ASN A 202 -5.18 -7.98 16.39
C ASN A 202 -5.34 -9.06 17.48
N LYS A 203 -5.00 -8.75 18.73
CA LYS A 203 -5.27 -9.64 19.88
C LYS A 203 -6.78 -9.75 20.18
N ALA A 204 -7.50 -8.64 20.18
CA ALA A 204 -8.95 -8.61 20.43
C ALA A 204 -9.75 -9.32 19.32
N GLY A 205 -9.35 -9.19 18.05
CA GLY A 205 -9.94 -9.93 16.94
C GLY A 205 -9.70 -11.44 17.03
N SER A 206 -8.54 -11.87 17.55
CA SER A 206 -8.27 -13.29 17.77
C SER A 206 -9.15 -13.90 18.86
N SER A 207 -9.49 -13.17 19.93
CA SER A 207 -10.36 -13.68 21.01
C SER A 207 -11.83 -13.84 20.61
N VAL A 208 -12.31 -13.12 19.59
CA VAL A 208 -13.68 -13.27 19.08
C VAL A 208 -13.81 -14.49 18.16
N LEU A 209 -12.74 -14.88 17.47
CA LEU A 209 -12.69 -16.08 16.60
C LEU A 209 -12.56 -17.42 17.35
N PHE A 210 -12.30 -17.39 18.66
CA PHE A 210 -12.23 -18.59 19.52
C PHE A 210 -13.38 -18.68 20.54
N ALA A 211 -14.37 -17.79 20.45
CA ALA A 211 -15.51 -17.74 21.38
C ALA A 211 -16.83 -18.28 20.78
N HIS A 212 -16.81 -18.88 19.59
CA HIS A 212 -17.94 -19.60 19.00
C HIS A 212 -17.52 -20.95 18.43
#